data_AF-A0A6N0NZL6-F1
#
_entry.id   AF-A0A6N0NZL6-F1
#
_cell.length_a   1.000
_cell.length_b   1.000
_cell.length_c   1.000
_cell.angle_alpha   90.00
_cell.angle_beta   90.00
_cell.angle_gamma   90.00
#
_symmetry.space_group_name_H-M   'P 1'
#
loop_
_entity.id
_entity.type
_entity.pdbx_description
1 polymer ?
#
loop_
_entity_poly.entity_id
_entity_poly.type
_entity_poly.pdbx_seq_one_letter_code
_entity_poly.pdbx_strand_id
1 'polypeptide(L)'
;MTKLSGQERIKEKKTALSFFSDYKNLLQCVPGIKQINGKKFVIEASLGPLRAELTGEVKSYEFEGDVVKNLLEVQGPGLVVAIRTEVRLGENSLEWTADYTMEGSLAKALSNTISKQAEEVSRRIISCSISKINQS
;
A
#
# COMPACT_ATOMS: atom_id res chain seq x y z
N MET A 1 7.75 13.30 -8.54
CA MET A 1 7.68 12.06 -7.75
C MET A 1 7.56 12.46 -6.31
N THR A 2 6.56 11.94 -5.60
CA THR A 2 6.42 12.19 -4.17
C THR A 2 6.83 10.92 -3.46
N LYS A 3 7.86 11.05 -2.64
CA LYS A 3 8.37 9.97 -1.81
C LYS A 3 7.87 10.18 -0.39
N LEU A 4 7.19 9.18 0.13
CA LEU A 4 6.76 9.11 1.52
C LEU A 4 7.69 8.15 2.25
N SER A 5 7.97 8.46 3.51
CA SER A 5 8.78 7.59 4.36
C SER A 5 8.38 7.72 5.81
N GLY A 6 8.65 6.68 6.58
CA GLY A 6 8.45 6.69 8.02
C GLY A 6 9.20 5.55 8.70
N GLN A 7 9.19 5.60 10.02
CA GLN A 7 9.75 4.56 10.87
C GLN A 7 8.77 4.30 12.01
N GLU A 8 8.46 3.04 12.25
CA GLU A 8 7.54 2.58 13.29
C GLU A 8 8.25 1.57 14.20
N ARG A 9 7.78 1.44 15.44
CA ARG A 9 8.26 0.39 16.35
C ARG A 9 7.46 -0.89 16.15
N ILE A 10 8.15 -2.02 16.10
CA ILE A 10 7.56 -3.36 16.13
C ILE A 10 8.03 -4.09 17.39
N LYS A 11 7.18 -4.99 17.92
CA LYS A 11 7.53 -5.77 19.11
C LYS A 11 8.65 -6.77 18.83
N GLU A 12 8.53 -7.53 17.75
CA GLU A 12 9.45 -8.61 17.41
C GLU A 12 9.59 -8.75 15.89
N LYS A 13 10.84 -8.75 15.42
CA LYS A 13 11.18 -8.92 14.01
C LYS A 13 10.62 -10.21 13.41
N LYS A 14 10.66 -11.32 14.14
CA LYS A 14 10.15 -12.62 13.69
C LYS A 14 8.67 -12.58 13.33
N THR A 15 7.86 -11.92 14.15
CA THR A 15 6.42 -11.76 13.90
C THR A 15 6.17 -10.87 12.69
N ALA A 16 6.97 -9.81 12.52
CA ALA A 16 6.92 -8.98 11.32
C ALA A 16 7.29 -9.79 10.06
N LEU A 17 8.39 -10.56 10.09
CA LEU A 17 8.79 -11.43 8.98
C LEU A 17 7.68 -12.42 8.60
N SER A 18 7.03 -13.03 9.59
CA SER A 18 5.89 -13.92 9.35
C SER A 18 4.73 -13.19 8.68
N PHE A 19 4.40 -11.98 9.14
CA PHE A 19 3.33 -11.18 8.55
C PHE A 19 3.61 -10.83 7.09
N PHE A 20 4.83 -10.38 6.76
CA PHE A 20 5.21 -9.98 5.41
C PHE A 20 5.55 -11.16 4.48
N SER A 21 5.52 -12.41 4.96
CA SER A 21 5.72 -13.58 4.09
C SER A 21 4.56 -13.84 3.12
N ASP A 22 3.38 -13.28 3.39
CA ASP A 22 2.19 -13.37 2.53
C ASP A 22 1.64 -11.97 2.20
N TYR A 23 1.70 -11.59 0.91
CA TYR A 23 1.19 -10.31 0.42
C TYR A 23 -0.30 -10.08 0.75
N LYS A 24 -1.08 -11.16 0.94
CA LYS A 24 -2.50 -11.05 1.31
C LYS A 24 -2.69 -10.36 2.66
N ASN A 25 -1.73 -10.48 3.56
CA ASN A 25 -1.76 -9.79 4.86
C ASN A 25 -1.73 -8.27 4.68
N LEU A 26 -0.99 -7.76 3.68
CA LEU A 26 -1.00 -6.34 3.33
C LEU A 26 -2.30 -5.93 2.66
N LEU A 27 -2.83 -6.76 1.77
CA LEU A 27 -4.11 -6.46 1.12
C LEU A 27 -5.24 -6.31 2.13
N GLN A 28 -5.26 -7.11 3.20
CA GLN A 28 -6.25 -6.95 4.28
C GLN A 28 -6.19 -5.58 4.97
N CYS A 29 -5.07 -4.88 4.88
CA CYS A 29 -4.89 -3.54 5.45
C CYS A 29 -5.19 -2.42 4.45
N VAL A 30 -5.48 -2.73 3.19
CA VAL A 30 -5.87 -1.74 2.18
C VAL A 30 -7.32 -1.30 2.43
N PRO A 31 -7.58 -0.01 2.71
CA PRO A 31 -8.92 0.47 2.97
C PRO A 31 -9.84 0.30 1.76
N GLY A 32 -11.10 -0.08 2.00
CA GLY A 32 -12.13 -0.10 0.95
C GLY A 32 -12.11 -1.31 0.03
N ILE A 33 -11.27 -2.33 0.27
CA ILE A 33 -11.33 -3.59 -0.49
C ILE A 33 -12.71 -4.22 -0.33
N LYS A 34 -13.35 -4.54 -1.46
CA LYS A 34 -14.60 -5.28 -1.55
C LYS A 34 -14.37 -6.75 -1.90
N GLN A 35 -13.42 -7.01 -2.79
CA GLN A 35 -13.16 -8.33 -3.33
C GLN A 35 -11.66 -8.52 -3.59
N ILE A 36 -11.17 -9.74 -3.36
CA ILE A 36 -9.81 -10.16 -3.70
C ILE A 36 -9.92 -11.45 -4.52
N ASN A 37 -9.32 -11.46 -5.71
CA ASN A 37 -9.23 -12.63 -6.57
C ASN A 37 -7.77 -12.80 -7.04
N GLY A 38 -7.02 -13.63 -6.30
CA GLY A 38 -5.59 -13.82 -6.54
C GLY A 38 -4.80 -12.54 -6.29
N LYS A 39 -4.17 -12.00 -7.34
CA LYS A 39 -3.43 -10.73 -7.30
C LYS A 39 -4.30 -9.52 -7.60
N LYS A 40 -5.52 -9.72 -8.09
CA LYS A 40 -6.45 -8.64 -8.42
C LYS A 40 -7.38 -8.37 -7.25
N PHE A 41 -7.73 -7.11 -7.05
CA PHE A 41 -8.64 -6.69 -6.01
C PHE A 41 -9.49 -5.50 -6.48
N VAL A 42 -10.66 -5.35 -5.86
CA VAL A 42 -11.59 -4.24 -6.14
C VAL A 42 -11.68 -3.37 -4.90
N ILE A 43 -11.52 -2.05 -5.09
CA ILE A 43 -11.60 -1.05 -4.02
C ILE A 43 -12.74 -0.09 -4.33
N GLU A 44 -13.58 0.18 -3.32
CA GLU A 44 -14.44 1.35 -3.34
C GLU A 44 -13.69 2.53 -2.72
N ALA A 45 -13.37 3.54 -3.52
CA ALA A 45 -12.61 4.72 -3.08
C ALA A 45 -13.41 6.01 -3.30
N SER A 46 -13.21 6.98 -2.40
CA SER A 46 -13.76 8.32 -2.53
C SER A 46 -12.66 9.28 -2.99
N LEU A 47 -12.73 9.76 -4.23
CA LEU A 47 -11.84 10.76 -4.81
C LEU A 47 -12.53 12.13 -4.74
N GLY A 48 -12.46 12.80 -3.58
CA GLY A 48 -13.24 14.01 -3.33
C GLY A 48 -14.74 13.70 -3.24
N PRO A 49 -15.63 14.39 -3.98
CA PRO A 49 -17.07 14.09 -3.98
C PRO A 49 -17.43 12.84 -4.80
N LEU A 50 -16.50 12.31 -5.58
CA LEU A 50 -16.74 11.16 -6.46
C LEU A 50 -16.44 9.86 -5.71
N ARG A 51 -17.41 8.94 -5.69
CA ARG A 51 -17.17 7.54 -5.34
C ARG A 51 -16.93 6.76 -6.61
N ALA A 52 -15.85 5.99 -6.64
CA ALA A 52 -15.50 5.17 -7.78
C ALA A 52 -15.10 3.78 -7.30
N GLU A 53 -15.50 2.78 -8.10
CA GLU A 53 -14.94 1.45 -8.00
C GLU A 53 -13.64 1.43 -8.81
N LEU A 54 -12.54 1.07 -8.14
CA LEU A 54 -11.21 0.98 -8.71
C LEU A 54 -10.80 -0.49 -8.73
N THR A 55 -10.13 -0.90 -9.80
CA THR A 55 -9.52 -2.23 -9.88
C THR A 55 -8.04 -2.11 -9.59
N GLY A 56 -7.51 -2.90 -8.67
CA GLY A 56 -6.09 -2.97 -8.42
C GLY A 56 -5.50 -4.36 -8.66
N GLU A 57 -4.19 -4.40 -8.85
CA GLU A 57 -3.42 -5.61 -9.06
C GLU A 57 -2.07 -5.51 -8.37
N VAL A 58 -1.69 -6.58 -7.66
CA VAL A 58 -0.33 -6.79 -7.15
C VAL A 58 0.55 -7.23 -8.32
N LYS A 59 1.32 -6.31 -8.91
CA LYS A 59 2.22 -6.62 -10.03
C LYS A 59 3.44 -7.39 -9.57
N SER A 60 4.07 -6.97 -8.47
CA SER A 60 5.19 -7.69 -7.85
C SER A 60 5.11 -7.65 -6.33
N TYR A 61 5.61 -8.72 -5.72
CA TYR A 61 5.80 -8.83 -4.28
C TYR A 61 7.06 -9.65 -4.04
N GLU A 62 8.08 -9.02 -3.47
CA GLU A 62 9.39 -9.60 -3.23
C GLU A 62 9.67 -9.53 -1.73
N PHE A 63 10.11 -10.65 -1.16
CA PHE A 63 10.47 -10.75 0.23
C PHE A 63 11.84 -11.39 0.34
N GLU A 64 12.85 -10.58 0.63
CA GLU A 64 14.27 -10.97 0.62
C GLU A 64 14.91 -10.62 1.96
N GLY A 65 15.04 -11.62 2.82
CA GLY A 65 15.58 -11.45 4.17
C GLY A 65 14.72 -10.49 4.98
N ASP A 66 15.24 -9.28 5.21
CA ASP A 66 14.62 -8.24 6.03
C ASP A 66 13.93 -7.15 5.20
N VAL A 67 13.88 -7.31 3.88
CA VAL A 67 13.36 -6.31 2.95
C VAL A 67 12.13 -6.86 2.23
N VAL A 68 11.05 -6.07 2.24
CA VAL A 68 9.81 -6.35 1.51
C VAL A 68 9.64 -5.28 0.44
N LYS A 69 9.50 -5.66 -0.82
CA LYS A 69 9.16 -4.75 -1.91
C LYS A 69 7.84 -5.15 -2.54
N ASN A 70 7.02 -4.16 -2.85
CA ASN A 70 5.70 -4.36 -3.43
C ASN A 70 5.44 -3.30 -4.50
N LEU A 71 4.83 -3.74 -5.61
CA LEU A 71 4.29 -2.87 -6.64
C LEU A 71 2.80 -3.17 -6.81
N LEU A 72 1.97 -2.21 -6.42
CA LEU A 72 0.54 -2.21 -6.69
C LEU A 72 0.26 -1.31 -7.89
N GLU A 73 -0.63 -1.74 -8.77
CA GLU A 73 -1.23 -0.89 -9.79
C GLU A 73 -2.72 -0.76 -9.51
N VAL A 74 -3.25 0.46 -9.55
CA VAL A 74 -4.66 0.76 -9.35
C VAL A 74 -5.16 1.52 -10.58
N GLN A 75 -6.21 1.00 -11.19
CA GLN A 75 -6.85 1.53 -12.39
C GLN A 75 -8.21 2.12 -12.02
N GLY A 76 -8.43 3.35 -12.48
CA GLY A 76 -9.68 4.07 -12.37
C GLY A 76 -10.05 4.75 -13.69
N PRO A 77 -11.21 5.42 -13.76
CA PRO A 77 -11.65 6.10 -14.97
C PRO A 77 -10.61 7.14 -15.45
N GLY A 78 -9.96 6.88 -16.58
CA GLY A 78 -8.97 7.80 -17.18
C GLY A 78 -7.68 8.00 -16.36
N LEU A 79 -7.38 7.09 -15.43
CA LEU A 79 -6.27 7.19 -14.50
C LEU A 79 -5.69 5.81 -14.17
N VAL A 80 -4.36 5.71 -14.18
CA VAL A 80 -3.62 4.57 -13.63
C VAL A 80 -2.63 5.08 -12.60
N VAL A 81 -2.59 4.44 -11.43
CA VAL A 81 -1.68 4.77 -10.33
C VAL A 81 -0.84 3.53 -10.02
N ALA A 82 0.48 3.67 -10.08
CA ALA A 82 1.39 2.63 -9.63
C ALA A 82 2.03 3.07 -8.30
N ILE A 83 1.93 2.22 -7.28
CA ILE A 83 2.41 2.44 -5.92
C ILE A 83 3.51 1.42 -5.63
N ARG A 84 4.73 1.91 -5.43
CA ARG A 84 5.90 1.14 -5.04
C ARG A 84 6.14 1.35 -3.56
N THR A 85 6.24 0.27 -2.81
CA THR A 85 6.59 0.34 -1.38
C THR A 85 7.77 -0.55 -1.08
N GLU A 86 8.67 -0.05 -0.25
CA GLU A 86 9.76 -0.84 0.35
C GLU A 86 9.65 -0.74 1.86
N VAL A 87 9.71 -1.89 2.53
CA VAL A 87 9.73 -2.02 3.99
C VAL A 87 11.02 -2.72 4.38
N ARG A 88 11.72 -2.20 5.38
CA ARG A 88 12.92 -2.78 5.98
C ARG A 88 12.68 -3.08 7.45
N LEU A 89 12.97 -4.32 7.85
CA LEU A 89 12.70 -4.83 9.18
C LEU A 89 14.00 -4.84 10.01
N GLY A 90 14.05 -3.96 11.01
CA GLY A 90 15.05 -4.01 12.08
C GLY A 90 14.62 -4.96 13.20
N GLU A 91 15.45 -5.06 14.25
CA GLU A 91 15.16 -5.91 15.41
C GLU A 91 13.86 -5.52 16.14
N ASN A 92 13.62 -4.20 16.28
CA ASN A 92 12.48 -3.61 16.98
C ASN A 92 11.88 -2.41 16.24
N SER A 93 12.24 -2.26 14.96
CA SER A 93 11.79 -1.16 14.11
C SER A 93 11.41 -1.63 12.72
N LEU A 94 10.56 -0.87 12.08
CA LEU A 94 10.16 -1.03 10.70
C LEU A 94 10.31 0.31 10.01
N GLU A 95 11.19 0.37 9.02
CA GLU A 95 11.34 1.53 8.14
C GLU A 95 10.56 1.28 6.86
N TRP A 96 9.85 2.28 6.37
CA TRP A 96 9.07 2.14 5.14
C TRP A 96 9.24 3.34 4.24
N THR A 97 9.17 3.09 2.95
CA THR A 97 9.09 4.10 1.90
C THR A 97 7.98 3.75 0.93
N ALA A 98 7.31 4.76 0.40
CA ALA A 98 6.31 4.61 -0.63
C ALA A 98 6.49 5.70 -1.70
N ASP A 99 6.54 5.28 -2.96
CA ASP A 99 6.64 6.14 -4.13
C ASP A 99 5.47 5.82 -5.06
N TYR A 100 4.90 6.85 -5.68
CA TYR A 100 3.80 6.65 -6.63
C TYR A 100 3.99 7.42 -7.93
N THR A 101 3.51 6.80 -9.00
CA THR A 101 3.47 7.36 -10.35
C THR A 101 2.04 7.32 -10.88
N MET A 102 1.65 8.34 -11.63
CA MET A 102 0.29 8.49 -12.16
C MET A 102 0.34 8.73 -13.66
N GLU A 103 -0.53 8.04 -14.38
CA GLU A 103 -0.65 8.13 -15.84
C GLU A 103 -2.13 8.24 -16.24
N GLY A 104 -2.37 8.70 -17.46
CA GLY A 104 -3.72 8.87 -18.02
C GLY A 104 -4.17 10.33 -18.13
N SER A 105 -5.32 10.52 -18.78
CA SER A 105 -5.87 11.83 -19.11
C SER A 105 -6.22 12.69 -17.89
N LEU A 106 -6.54 12.06 -16.76
CA LEU A 106 -6.88 12.76 -15.51
C LEU A 106 -5.71 12.93 -14.54
N ALA A 107 -4.53 12.38 -14.84
CA ALA A 107 -3.39 12.37 -13.92
C ALA A 107 -2.98 13.79 -13.46
N LYS A 108 -2.92 14.75 -14.39
CA LYS A 108 -2.56 16.14 -14.07
C LYS A 108 -3.63 16.84 -13.21
N ALA A 109 -4.90 16.60 -13.51
CA ALA A 109 -6.02 17.24 -12.81
C ALA A 109 -6.19 16.72 -11.38
N LEU A 110 -5.94 15.42 -11.16
CA LEU A 110 -6.16 14.76 -9.88
C LEU A 110 -4.88 14.60 -9.03
N SER A 111 -3.73 15.02 -9.54
CA SER A 111 -2.41 14.83 -8.91
C SER A 111 -2.38 15.23 -7.43
N ASN A 112 -2.92 16.40 -7.08
CA ASN A 112 -2.92 16.90 -5.70
C ASN A 112 -3.85 16.08 -4.79
N THR A 113 -5.03 15.71 -5.28
CA THR A 113 -6.01 14.92 -4.53
C THR A 113 -5.48 13.52 -4.26
N ILE A 114 -4.97 12.86 -5.30
CA ILE A 114 -4.41 11.51 -5.20
C ILE A 114 -3.17 11.52 -4.32
N SER A 115 -2.32 12.54 -4.43
CA SER A 115 -1.13 12.64 -3.58
C SER A 115 -1.48 12.64 -2.09
N LYS A 116 -2.46 13.44 -1.67
CA LYS A 116 -2.94 13.47 -0.29
C LYS A 116 -3.55 12.13 0.14
N GLN A 117 -4.35 11.52 -0.73
CA GLN A 117 -4.96 10.22 -0.42
C GLN A 117 -3.95 9.08 -0.36
N ALA A 118 -2.95 9.07 -1.25
CA ALA A 118 -1.89 8.09 -1.25
C ALA A 118 -1.10 8.14 0.06
N GLU A 119 -0.84 9.34 0.57
CA GLU A 119 -0.22 9.51 1.89
C GLU A 119 -1.09 8.95 3.02
N GLU A 120 -2.35 9.34 3.08
CA GLU A 120 -3.28 8.87 4.11
C GLU A 120 -3.43 7.33 4.08
N VAL A 121 -3.64 6.77 2.89
CA VAL A 121 -3.79 5.33 2.68
C VAL A 121 -2.52 4.58 3.07
N SER A 122 -1.35 5.07 2.67
CA SER A 122 -0.06 4.45 3.04
C SER A 122 0.10 4.39 4.55
N ARG A 123 -0.18 5.49 5.26
CA ARG A 123 -0.14 5.54 6.73
C ARG A 123 -1.13 4.57 7.37
N ARG A 124 -2.34 4.44 6.83
CA ARG A 124 -3.36 3.50 7.32
C ARG A 124 -2.96 2.04 7.12
N ILE A 125 -2.37 1.71 5.97
CA ILE A 125 -1.88 0.35 5.68
C ILE A 125 -0.76 -0.01 6.67
N ILE A 126 0.21 0.89 6.85
CA ILE A 126 1.32 0.67 7.80
C ILE A 126 0.78 0.52 9.23
N SER A 127 -0.09 1.43 9.68
CA SER A 127 -0.68 1.37 11.02
C SER A 127 -1.45 0.06 11.27
N CYS A 128 -2.25 -0.39 10.30
CA CYS A 128 -2.92 -1.69 10.36
C CYS A 128 -1.93 -2.86 10.42
N SER A 129 -0.88 -2.81 9.61
CA SER A 129 0.16 -3.85 9.58
C SER A 129 0.86 -3.96 10.93
N ILE A 130 1.29 -2.83 11.49
CA ILE A 130 1.91 -2.76 12.83
C ILE A 130 0.96 -3.28 13.90
N SER A 131 -0.33 -2.93 13.84
CA SER A 131 -1.33 -3.41 14.77
C SER A 131 -1.45 -4.95 14.74
N LYS A 132 -1.54 -5.54 13.55
CA LYS A 132 -1.60 -7.01 13.38
C LYS A 132 -0.32 -7.71 13.82
N ILE A 133 0.84 -7.15 13.47
CA ILE A 133 2.16 -7.67 13.90
C ILE A 133 2.25 -7.67 15.43
N ASN A 134 1.81 -6.60 16.09
CA ASN A 134 1.95 -6.46 17.53
C ASN A 134 0.86 -7.21 18.34
N GLN A 135 -0.19 -7.70 17.68
CA GLN A 135 -1.25 -8.53 18.29
C GLN A 135 -1.00 -10.03 18.15
N SER A 136 -0.12 -10.42 17.22
CA SER A 136 0.30 -11.81 17.00
C SER A 136 1.39 -12.21 17.98
#